data_AF-A0A7X9ZMT4-F1
#
_entry.id   AF-A0A7X9ZMT4-F1
#
_cell.length_a   1.000
_cell.length_b   1.000
_cell.length_c   1.000
_cell.angle_alpha   90.00
_cell.angle_beta   90.00
_cell.angle_gamma   90.00
#
_symmetry.space_group_name_H-M   'P 1'
#
loop_
_entity.id
_entity.type
_entity.pdbx_description
1 polymer ?
#
loop_
_entity_poly.entity_id
_entity_poly.type
_entity_poly.pdbx_seq_one_letter_code
_entity_poly.pdbx_strand_id
1 'polypeptide(L)'
;MAAIQFDIPERFDTTSAEEGRWFDVHGENRRHWGDFKCAMLNNESRTIKLAQERQRTKYARELRLLAGDDAGKEEQRNTLYRKIALEVFLECILLDWRGVTAGGKEVPFTKANAAAYFALESTKYVVDRLLVECQDVLNFQRIDTDEVSGN
;
A
#
# COMPACT_ATOMS: atom_id res chain seq x y z
N MET A 1 5.87 -16.26 42.49
CA MET A 1 6.80 -15.30 41.82
C MET A 1 5.92 -14.27 41.12
N ALA A 2 6.01 -12.99 41.50
CA ALA A 2 5.28 -11.94 40.82
C ALA A 2 5.89 -11.72 39.42
N ALA A 3 5.06 -11.73 38.38
CA ALA A 3 5.52 -11.44 37.02
C ALA A 3 5.91 -9.96 36.96
N ILE A 4 7.10 -9.68 36.42
CA ILE A 4 7.52 -8.31 36.12
C ILE A 4 6.61 -7.82 34.99
N GLN A 5 5.88 -6.73 35.24
CA GLN A 5 5.06 -6.07 34.25
C GLN A 5 5.90 -4.95 33.61
N PHE A 6 6.14 -5.06 32.31
CA PHE A 6 6.87 -4.05 31.55
C PHE A 6 5.90 -3.03 30.98
N ASP A 7 6.28 -1.75 31.01
CA ASP A 7 5.57 -0.70 30.30
C ASP A 7 5.98 -0.75 28.82
N ILE A 8 5.07 -1.24 27.98
CA ILE A 8 5.29 -1.33 26.53
C ILE A 8 4.64 -0.09 25.90
N PRO A 9 5.41 0.80 25.26
CA PRO A 9 4.84 1.97 24.60
C PRO A 9 3.99 1.56 23.40
N GLU A 10 2.92 2.32 23.14
CA GLU A 10 2.13 2.17 21.93
C GLU A 10 3.00 2.49 20.70
N ARG A 11 2.96 1.61 19.70
CA ARG A 11 3.85 1.71 18.54
C ARG A 11 3.38 2.75 17.51
N PHE A 12 2.06 2.96 17.39
CA PHE A 12 1.43 3.88 16.43
C PHE A 12 -0.01 4.20 16.84
N ASP A 13 -0.58 5.25 16.24
CA ASP A 13 -2.00 5.57 16.40
C ASP A 13 -2.83 4.66 15.49
N THR A 14 -3.59 3.76 16.10
CA THR A 14 -4.50 2.83 15.41
C THR A 14 -5.53 3.54 14.54
N THR A 15 -6.00 4.72 14.96
CA THR A 15 -6.94 5.54 14.18
C THR A 15 -6.27 6.06 12.92
N SER A 16 -5.07 6.63 13.04
CA SER A 16 -4.28 7.12 11.89
C SER A 16 -3.94 5.98 10.92
N ALA A 17 -3.61 4.81 11.44
CA ALA A 17 -3.33 3.62 10.65
C ALA A 17 -4.55 3.12 9.86
N GLU A 18 -5.77 3.27 10.38
CA GLU A 18 -7.02 2.85 9.72
C GLU A 18 -7.60 3.93 8.79
N GLU A 19 -7.65 5.19 9.22
CA GLU A 19 -8.19 6.31 8.44
C GLU A 19 -7.26 6.76 7.30
N GLY A 20 -5.98 6.40 7.44
CA GLY A 20 -4.92 6.61 6.46
C GLY A 20 -4.33 8.02 6.44
N ARG A 21 -3.07 8.08 6.00
CA ARG A 21 -2.28 9.30 5.85
C ARG A 21 -2.08 9.65 4.38
N TRP A 22 -1.99 10.93 4.08
CA TRP A 22 -1.63 11.42 2.75
C TRP A 22 -0.11 11.34 2.54
N PHE A 23 0.28 10.69 1.45
CA PHE A 23 1.65 10.59 0.96
C PHE A 23 1.78 11.32 -0.36
N ASP A 24 2.76 12.21 -0.45
CA ASP A 24 3.08 12.94 -1.67
C ASP A 24 4.21 12.22 -2.41
N VAL A 25 3.95 11.81 -3.66
CA VAL A 25 4.92 11.04 -4.46
C VAL A 25 5.53 11.91 -5.55
N HIS A 26 6.84 12.13 -5.39
CA HIS A 26 7.69 12.80 -6.38
C HIS A 26 8.62 11.81 -7.07
N GLY A 27 8.82 11.99 -8.38
CA GLY A 27 9.87 11.30 -9.12
C GLY A 27 11.24 11.94 -8.90
N GLU A 28 12.29 11.30 -9.43
CA GLU A 28 13.69 11.77 -9.31
C GLU A 28 13.90 13.19 -9.85
N ASN A 29 13.12 13.59 -10.85
CA ASN A 29 13.13 14.92 -11.45
C ASN A 29 12.25 15.95 -10.71
N ARG A 30 11.81 15.64 -9.48
CA ARG A 30 10.83 16.45 -8.71
C ARG A 30 9.48 16.65 -9.41
N ARG A 31 9.18 15.84 -10.42
CA ARG A 31 7.84 15.82 -11.01
C ARG A 31 6.89 15.22 -9.98
N HIS A 32 5.76 15.88 -9.76
CA HIS A 32 4.68 15.37 -8.93
C HIS A 32 3.89 14.28 -9.67
N TRP A 33 3.63 13.16 -9.00
CA TRP A 33 2.88 12.02 -9.55
C TRP A 33 1.54 11.79 -8.86
N GLY A 34 1.22 12.61 -7.86
CA GLY A 34 -0.03 12.57 -7.12
C GLY A 34 0.20 12.46 -5.63
N ASP A 35 -0.87 12.79 -4.90
CA ASP A 35 -0.97 12.54 -3.47
C ASP A 35 -1.91 11.35 -3.27
N PHE A 36 -1.52 10.43 -2.40
CA PHE A 36 -2.24 9.18 -2.17
C PHE A 36 -2.57 9.05 -0.69
N LYS A 37 -3.85 8.85 -0.38
CA LYS A 37 -4.26 8.57 0.99
C LYS A 37 -4.17 7.07 1.21
N CYS A 38 -3.26 6.64 2.08
CA CYS A 38 -3.01 5.24 2.33
C CYS A 38 -3.16 4.88 3.81
N ALA A 39 -3.81 3.77 4.09
CA ALA A 39 -3.81 3.10 5.39
C ALA A 39 -2.47 2.39 5.63
N MET A 40 -2.19 2.05 6.89
CA MET A 40 -1.00 1.29 7.24
C MET A 40 -1.08 -0.15 6.70
N LEU A 41 0.00 -0.63 6.10
CA LEU A 41 0.14 -2.03 5.72
C LEU A 41 0.50 -2.86 6.95
N ASN A 42 -0.50 -3.18 7.76
CA ASN A 42 -0.34 -4.09 8.90
C ASN A 42 -0.66 -5.53 8.49
N ASN A 43 0.38 -6.36 8.33
CA ASN A 43 0.24 -7.79 7.99
C ASN A 43 -0.51 -8.60 9.07
N GLU A 44 -0.69 -8.06 10.28
CA GLU A 44 -1.48 -8.69 11.33
C GLU A 44 -2.97 -8.34 11.22
N SER A 45 -3.32 -7.28 10.48
CA SER A 45 -4.70 -6.84 10.27
C SER A 45 -5.54 -7.93 9.62
N ARG A 46 -6.68 -8.24 10.26
CA ARG A 46 -7.66 -9.22 9.75
C ARG A 46 -8.15 -8.84 8.36
N THR A 47 -8.37 -7.55 8.11
CA THR A 47 -8.88 -7.05 6.82
C THR A 47 -7.91 -7.35 5.68
N ILE A 48 -6.61 -7.08 5.89
CA ILE A 48 -5.56 -7.34 4.91
C ILE A 48 -5.42 -8.84 4.68
N LYS A 49 -5.40 -9.67 5.73
CA LYS A 49 -5.34 -11.14 5.61
C LYS A 49 -6.51 -11.70 4.79
N LEU A 50 -7.74 -11.24 5.07
CA LEU A 50 -8.93 -11.67 4.33
C LEU A 50 -8.91 -11.20 2.87
N ALA A 51 -8.37 -10.02 2.57
CA ALA A 51 -8.17 -9.59 1.19
C ALA A 51 -7.12 -10.46 0.47
N GLN A 52 -5.97 -10.70 1.09
CA GLN A 52 -4.94 -11.59 0.55
C GLN A 52 -5.50 -12.99 0.25
N GLU A 53 -6.28 -13.56 1.16
CA GLU A 53 -6.91 -14.87 0.97
C GLU A 53 -7.94 -14.86 -0.17
N ARG A 54 -8.79 -13.82 -0.25
CA ARG A 54 -9.75 -13.67 -1.36
C ARG A 54 -9.05 -13.57 -2.70
N GLN A 55 -8.00 -12.75 -2.81
CA GLN A 55 -7.27 -12.61 -4.06
C GLN A 55 -6.49 -13.89 -4.42
N ARG A 56 -5.87 -14.56 -3.45
CA ARG A 56 -5.24 -15.87 -3.68
C ARG A 56 -6.24 -16.92 -4.16
N THR A 57 -7.43 -16.95 -3.57
CA THR A 57 -8.50 -17.87 -3.98
C THR A 57 -8.98 -17.56 -5.41
N LYS A 58 -9.18 -16.28 -5.74
CA LYS A 58 -9.54 -15.82 -7.08
C LYS A 58 -8.54 -16.28 -8.15
N TYR A 59 -7.24 -16.22 -7.84
CA TYR A 59 -6.15 -16.59 -8.76
C TYR A 59 -5.61 -18.01 -8.56
N ALA A 60 -6.25 -18.84 -7.73
CA ALA A 60 -5.72 -20.15 -7.34
C ALA A 60 -5.52 -21.09 -8.55
N ARG A 61 -6.40 -21.01 -9.56
CA ARG A 61 -6.26 -21.82 -10.78
C ARG A 61 -5.03 -21.42 -11.59
N GLU A 62 -4.81 -20.12 -11.79
CA GLU A 62 -3.65 -19.60 -12.53
C GLU A 62 -2.34 -19.92 -11.80
N LEU A 63 -2.31 -19.76 -10.46
CA LEU A 63 -1.16 -20.13 -9.64
C LEU A 63 -0.81 -21.62 -9.75
N ARG A 64 -1.82 -22.51 -9.81
CA ARG A 64 -1.59 -23.95 -10.01
C ARG A 64 -1.05 -24.28 -11.39
N LEU A 65 -1.50 -23.58 -12.44
CA LEU A 65 -0.99 -23.77 -13.80
C LEU A 65 0.46 -23.33 -13.96
N LEU A 66 0.88 -22.36 -13.15
CA LEU A 66 2.24 -21.82 -13.09
C LEU A 66 3.12 -22.51 -12.03
N ALA A 67 2.66 -23.62 -11.45
CA ALA A 67 3.46 -24.43 -10.54
C ALA A 67 4.55 -25.19 -11.31
N GLY A 68 5.76 -25.21 -10.75
CA GLY A 68 6.96 -25.82 -11.34
C GLY A 68 8.12 -24.84 -11.51
N ASP A 69 9.29 -25.39 -11.88
CA ASP A 69 10.58 -24.68 -11.92
C ASP A 69 11.01 -24.29 -13.36
N ASP A 70 10.06 -24.23 -14.29
CA ASP A 70 10.34 -23.75 -15.64
C ASP A 70 10.58 -22.23 -15.61
N ALA A 71 11.73 -21.77 -16.13
CA ALA A 71 12.11 -20.35 -16.12
C ALA A 71 11.04 -19.42 -16.73
N GLY A 72 10.34 -19.86 -17.78
CA GLY A 72 9.23 -19.10 -18.38
C GLY A 72 7.98 -19.01 -17.50
N LYS A 73 7.74 -19.98 -16.61
CA LYS A 73 6.64 -19.96 -15.64
C LYS A 73 6.97 -19.09 -14.43
N GLU A 74 8.25 -18.96 -14.08
CA GLU A 74 8.68 -18.13 -12.97
C GLU A 74 8.34 -16.65 -13.20
N GLU A 75 8.65 -16.11 -14.38
CA GLU A 75 8.32 -14.72 -14.74
C GLU A 75 6.80 -14.46 -14.72
N GLN A 76 6.03 -15.38 -15.28
CA GLN A 76 4.56 -15.31 -15.28
C GLN A 76 4.00 -15.37 -13.87
N ARG A 77 4.57 -16.22 -13.01
CA ARG A 77 4.20 -16.33 -11.60
C ARG A 77 4.53 -15.06 -10.82
N ASN A 78 5.70 -14.46 -11.04
CA ASN A 78 6.08 -13.18 -10.43
C ASN A 78 5.14 -12.05 -10.86
N THR A 79 4.75 -12.03 -12.13
CA THR A 79 3.75 -11.07 -12.65
C THR A 79 2.40 -11.26 -11.97
N LEU A 80 1.96 -12.50 -11.79
CA LEU A 80 0.71 -12.81 -11.09
C LEU A 80 0.75 -12.41 -9.62
N TYR A 81 1.86 -12.65 -8.92
CA TYR A 81 2.04 -12.21 -7.54
C TYR A 81 1.99 -10.69 -7.40
N ARG A 82 2.62 -9.94 -8.31
CA ARG A 82 2.52 -8.47 -8.35
C ARG A 82 1.09 -8.01 -8.56
N LYS A 83 0.33 -8.67 -9.45
CA LYS A 83 -1.09 -8.37 -9.66
C LYS A 83 -1.92 -8.61 -8.40
N ILE A 84 -1.70 -9.73 -7.71
CA ILE A 84 -2.38 -10.04 -6.44
C ILE A 84 -2.05 -8.98 -5.39
N ALA A 85 -0.77 -8.59 -5.26
CA ALA A 85 -0.34 -7.57 -4.31
C ALA A 85 -0.99 -6.21 -4.61
N LEU A 86 -1.05 -5.81 -5.89
CA LEU A 86 -1.72 -4.59 -6.31
C LEU A 86 -3.22 -4.61 -5.97
N GLU A 87 -3.90 -5.74 -6.21
CA GLU A 87 -5.33 -5.84 -5.88
C GLU A 87 -5.58 -5.72 -4.37
N VAL A 88 -4.72 -6.31 -3.54
CA VAL A 88 -4.80 -6.15 -2.07
C VAL A 88 -4.53 -4.70 -1.66
N PHE A 89 -3.54 -4.06 -2.27
CA PHE A 89 -3.21 -2.65 -2.03
C PHE A 89 -4.40 -1.74 -2.35
N LEU A 90 -5.01 -1.91 -3.54
CA LEU A 90 -6.18 -1.14 -3.95
C LEU A 90 -7.43 -1.44 -3.11
N GLU A 91 -7.50 -2.64 -2.52
CA GLU A 91 -8.66 -3.03 -1.73
C GLU A 91 -8.64 -2.45 -0.33
N CYS A 92 -7.48 -2.48 0.33
CA CYS A 92 -7.36 -2.26 1.77
C CYS A 92 -6.44 -1.11 2.18
N ILE A 93 -5.56 -0.65 1.28
CA ILE A 93 -4.48 0.26 1.64
C ILE A 93 -4.74 1.61 0.99
N LEU A 94 -4.96 1.67 -0.32
CA LEU A 94 -5.27 2.91 -1.01
C LEU A 94 -6.73 3.32 -0.76
N LEU A 95 -6.91 4.41 -0.02
CA LEU A 95 -8.21 4.93 0.39
C LEU A 95 -8.69 6.05 -0.52
N ASP A 96 -7.77 6.87 -1.04
CA ASP A 96 -8.08 8.00 -1.92
C ASP A 96 -6.84 8.47 -2.70
N TRP A 97 -7.02 9.34 -3.69
CA TRP A 97 -5.92 10.07 -4.34
C TRP A 97 -6.31 11.49 -4.73
N ARG A 98 -5.34 12.33 -5.10
CA ARG A 98 -5.55 13.62 -5.76
C ARG A 98 -4.30 14.03 -6.55
N GLY A 99 -4.44 14.98 -7.47
CA GLY A 99 -3.32 15.45 -8.31
C GLY A 99 -2.88 14.45 -9.40
N VAL A 100 -3.56 13.31 -9.54
CA VAL A 100 -3.37 12.38 -10.66
C VAL A 100 -4.10 12.92 -11.88
N THR A 101 -3.37 13.11 -12.99
CA THR A 101 -3.94 13.72 -14.21
C THR A 101 -3.77 12.85 -15.46
N ALA A 102 -4.74 12.96 -16.38
CA ALA A 102 -4.70 12.37 -17.71
C ALA A 102 -5.10 13.44 -18.74
N GLY A 103 -4.23 13.73 -19.71
CA GLY A 103 -4.46 14.78 -20.70
C GLY A 103 -4.66 16.18 -20.09
N GLY A 104 -4.01 16.45 -18.95
CA GLY A 104 -4.12 17.73 -18.22
C GLY A 104 -5.38 17.88 -17.36
N LYS A 105 -6.23 16.85 -17.26
CA LYS A 105 -7.40 16.85 -16.38
C LYS A 105 -7.19 15.91 -15.21
N GLU A 106 -7.65 16.32 -14.03
CA GLU A 106 -7.63 15.47 -12.85
C GLU A 106 -8.54 14.26 -13.02
N VAL A 107 -8.03 13.09 -12.65
CA VAL A 107 -8.76 11.82 -12.71
C VAL A 107 -9.32 11.53 -11.33
N PRO A 108 -10.65 11.39 -11.15
CA PRO A 108 -11.22 11.12 -9.83
C PRO A 108 -10.82 9.73 -9.33
N PHE A 109 -10.72 9.61 -8.01
CA PHE A 109 -10.40 8.34 -7.38
C PHE A 109 -11.51 7.32 -7.61
N THR A 110 -11.13 6.21 -8.25
CA THR A 110 -11.89 4.97 -8.24
C THR A 110 -10.89 3.82 -8.25
N LYS A 111 -11.25 2.66 -7.68
CA LYS A 111 -10.38 1.47 -7.72
C LYS A 111 -10.03 1.06 -9.16
N ALA A 112 -10.94 1.28 -10.11
CA ALA A 112 -10.70 1.00 -11.52
C ALA A 112 -9.67 1.97 -12.14
N ASN A 113 -9.78 3.27 -11.87
CA ASN A 113 -8.81 4.26 -12.32
C ASN A 113 -7.44 4.04 -11.69
N ALA A 114 -7.40 3.71 -10.39
CA ALA A 114 -6.16 3.40 -9.70
C ALA A 114 -5.49 2.14 -10.26
N ALA A 115 -6.27 1.08 -10.53
CA ALA A 115 -5.75 -0.11 -11.20
C ALA A 115 -5.18 0.20 -12.59
N ALA A 116 -5.87 1.02 -13.39
CA ALA A 116 -5.39 1.44 -14.70
C ALA A 116 -4.11 2.30 -14.61
N TYR A 117 -4.04 3.19 -13.62
CA TYR A 117 -2.86 4.01 -13.36
C TYR A 117 -1.65 3.14 -13.00
N PHE A 118 -1.76 2.29 -11.98
CA PHE A 118 -0.63 1.44 -11.54
C PHE A 118 -0.28 0.31 -12.50
N ALA A 119 -1.11 0.01 -13.49
CA ALA A 119 -0.77 -0.91 -14.57
C ALA A 119 0.24 -0.31 -15.57
N LEU A 120 0.44 1.01 -15.57
CA LEU A 120 1.42 1.66 -16.44
C LEU A 120 2.84 1.36 -15.95
N GLU A 121 3.73 1.00 -16.88
CA GLU A 121 5.14 0.70 -16.55
C GLU A 121 5.82 1.87 -15.83
N SER A 122 5.55 3.09 -16.30
CA SER A 122 6.10 4.34 -15.78
C SER A 122 5.71 4.65 -14.34
N THR A 123 4.64 4.05 -13.82
CA THR A 123 4.11 4.32 -12.47
C THR A 123 4.41 3.19 -11.49
N LYS A 124 5.11 2.12 -11.90
CA LYS A 124 5.45 1.00 -10.98
C LYS A 124 6.19 1.47 -9.74
N TYR A 125 7.10 2.41 -9.91
CA TYR A 125 7.85 2.97 -8.78
C TYR A 125 6.94 3.70 -7.76
N VAL A 126 5.79 4.24 -8.20
CA VAL A 126 4.83 4.93 -7.32
C VAL A 126 4.24 3.94 -6.33
N VAL A 127 3.75 2.78 -6.80
CA VAL A 127 3.19 1.77 -5.91
C VAL A 127 4.26 1.17 -5.00
N ASP A 128 5.46 0.92 -5.51
CA ASP A 128 6.56 0.40 -4.69
C ASP A 128 6.92 1.38 -3.56
N ARG A 129 7.01 2.68 -3.88
CA ARG A 129 7.24 3.72 -2.87
C ARG A 129 6.12 3.77 -1.84
N LEU A 130 4.85 3.79 -2.27
CA LEU A 130 3.72 3.81 -1.35
C LEU A 130 3.71 2.58 -0.44
N LEU A 131 4.04 1.40 -0.94
CA LEU A 131 4.13 0.19 -0.13
C LEU A 131 5.19 0.30 0.96
N VAL A 132 6.36 0.86 0.65
CA VAL A 132 7.42 1.12 1.64
C VAL A 132 6.92 2.11 2.70
N GLU A 133 6.34 3.24 2.28
CA GLU A 133 5.82 4.27 3.20
C GLU A 133 4.70 3.71 4.11
N CYS A 134 3.85 2.83 3.59
CA CYS A 134 2.76 2.22 4.35
C CYS A 134 3.24 1.14 5.34
N GLN A 135 4.44 0.59 5.16
CA GLN A 135 5.05 -0.37 6.09
C GLN A 135 5.73 0.32 7.26
N ASP A 136 6.16 1.57 7.09
CA ASP A 136 6.81 2.32 8.15
C ASP A 136 5.78 2.78 9.18
N VAL A 137 5.88 2.21 10.37
CA VAL A 137 5.02 2.52 11.52
C VAL A 137 5.14 3.99 11.94
N LEU A 138 6.33 4.60 11.76
CA LEU A 138 6.60 5.99 12.14
C LEU A 138 5.75 6.97 11.32
N ASN A 139 5.39 6.60 10.09
CA ASN A 139 4.49 7.39 9.26
C ASN A 139 3.06 7.47 9.81
N PHE A 140 2.69 6.63 10.77
CA PHE A 140 1.33 6.59 11.36
C PHE A 140 1.32 6.96 12.85
N GLN A 141 2.43 7.48 13.36
CA GLN A 141 2.45 8.07 14.70
C GLN A 141 1.78 9.45 14.67
N ARG A 142 1.02 9.78 15.72
CA ARG A 142 0.63 11.17 15.96
C ARG A 142 1.93 11.94 16.17
N ILE A 143 2.16 12.95 15.34
CA ILE A 143 3.09 14.01 15.74
C ILE A 143 2.38 14.67 16.90
N ASP A 144 2.85 14.44 18.13
CA ASP A 144 2.39 15.24 19.26
C ASP A 144 2.62 16.69 18.86
N THR A 145 1.52 17.43 18.73
CA THR A 145 1.50 18.84 18.31
C THR A 145 2.35 19.74 19.20
N ASP A 146 2.84 19.22 20.33
CA ASP A 146 3.73 19.89 21.27
C ASP A 146 5.21 19.92 20.81
N GLU A 147 5.66 19.06 19.89
CA GLU A 147 7.05 19.10 19.40
C GLU A 147 7.28 20.02 18.18
N VAL A 148 6.21 20.49 17.52
CA VAL A 148 6.32 21.37 16.34
C VAL A 148 6.22 22.86 16.72
N SER A 149 5.80 23.18 17.95
CA SER A 149 5.79 24.55 18.48
C SER A 149 7.03 24.91 19.32
N GLY A 150 8.19 24.33 19.00
CA GLY A 150 9.49 24.83 19.45
C GLY A 150 9.89 26.11 18.71
N ASN A 151 9.18 27.20 19.00
CA ASN A 151 9.71 28.56 18.92
C ASN A 151 10.58 28.83 20.15
#